data_AF-A0A3D4AYL6-F1
#
_entry.id   AF-A0A3D4AYL6-F1
#
_cell.length_a   1.000
_cell.length_b   1.000
_cell.length_c   1.000
_cell.angle_alpha   90.00
_cell.angle_beta   90.00
_cell.angle_gamma   90.00
#
_symmetry.space_group_name_H-M   'P 1'
#
loop_
_entity.id
_entity.type
_entity.pdbx_description
1 polymer ?
#
loop_
_entity_poly.entity_id
_entity_poly.type
_entity_poly.pdbx_seq_one_letter_code
_entity_poly.pdbx_strand_id
1 'polypeptide(L)'
;MTAEADIYTVSDVTTGIKALLEDTFPRISISGEISNFKHHTSGHMYFSLKDTRSQLRCVMWRSSTKGLTFQPEDGMEVVAQGALTVYENQGQYQLVAKRLKPVGAGALQAAFEQLKTRLAEEGLFDEGNKQPLPAYPDCVGIVTSATGAAVRDIIQVLHRRAPWVTIILRSVPVQGEGAANEIATAIDEMNIFGGVDVLIVGRGGGSMEDLWAFNE
;
A
#
# COMPACT_ATOMS: atom_id res chain seq x y z
N MET A 1 -29.34 2.04 57.09
CA MET A 1 -28.58 0.90 56.55
C MET A 1 -27.64 1.45 55.50
N THR A 2 -26.39 1.69 55.86
CA THR A 2 -25.33 2.03 54.91
C THR A 2 -25.10 0.80 54.03
N ALA A 3 -25.28 0.95 52.71
CA ALA A 3 -24.89 -0.10 51.77
C ALA A 3 -23.40 -0.39 51.96
N GLU A 4 -23.06 -1.62 52.30
CA GLU A 4 -21.68 -2.10 52.20
C GLU A 4 -21.24 -1.87 50.75
N ALA A 5 -20.12 -1.17 50.56
CA ALA A 5 -19.55 -1.01 49.25
C ALA A 5 -19.07 -2.38 48.77
N ASP A 6 -19.61 -2.88 47.66
CA ASP A 6 -19.14 -4.11 47.03
C ASP A 6 -17.64 -3.97 46.73
N ILE A 7 -16.83 -4.83 47.36
CA ILE A 7 -15.37 -4.85 47.15
C ILE A 7 -15.07 -5.81 46.00
N TYR A 8 -14.66 -5.26 44.86
CA TYR A 8 -14.26 -6.02 43.68
C TYR A 8 -12.75 -6.28 43.64
N THR A 9 -12.33 -7.44 43.14
CA THR A 9 -10.93 -7.67 42.81
C THR A 9 -10.57 -6.96 41.49
N VAL A 10 -9.27 -6.75 41.25
CA VAL A 10 -8.78 -6.20 39.98
C VAL A 10 -9.24 -7.04 38.78
N SER A 11 -9.28 -8.37 38.94
CA SER A 11 -9.75 -9.30 37.94
C SER A 11 -11.24 -9.10 37.65
N ASP A 12 -12.08 -8.96 38.69
CA ASP A 12 -13.53 -8.75 38.52
C ASP A 12 -13.81 -7.49 37.71
N VAL A 13 -13.13 -6.39 38.03
CA VAL A 13 -13.27 -5.12 37.32
C VAL A 13 -12.81 -5.27 35.87
N THR A 14 -11.66 -5.91 35.64
CA THR A 14 -11.08 -6.07 34.29
C THR A 14 -11.96 -6.94 33.40
N THR A 15 -12.48 -8.05 33.93
CA THR A 15 -13.41 -8.93 33.22
C THR A 15 -14.72 -8.21 32.92
N GLY A 16 -15.23 -7.39 33.86
CA GLY A 16 -16.41 -6.55 33.62
C GLY A 16 -16.20 -5.53 32.50
N ILE A 17 -15.08 -4.81 32.50
CA ILE A 17 -14.73 -3.84 31.44
C ILE A 17 -14.58 -4.54 30.09
N LYS A 18 -13.94 -5.71 30.06
CA LYS A 18 -13.78 -6.52 28.85
C LYS A 18 -15.14 -6.88 28.26
N ALA A 19 -16.05 -7.43 29.08
CA ALA A 19 -17.39 -7.81 28.64
C ALA A 19 -18.16 -6.61 28.08
N LEU A 20 -18.10 -5.45 28.75
CA LEU A 20 -18.76 -4.23 28.30
C LEU A 20 -18.21 -3.74 26.94
N LEU A 21 -16.89 -3.76 26.75
CA LEU A 21 -16.27 -3.35 25.49
C LEU A 21 -16.58 -4.32 24.35
N GLU A 22 -16.53 -5.63 24.62
CA GLU A 22 -16.80 -6.67 23.62
C GLU A 22 -18.28 -6.65 23.18
N ASP A 23 -19.21 -6.35 24.10
CA ASP A 23 -20.64 -6.21 23.80
C ASP A 23 -20.97 -4.89 23.08
N THR A 24 -20.33 -3.78 23.47
CA THR A 24 -20.58 -2.45 22.87
C THR A 24 -19.93 -2.32 21.48
N PHE A 25 -18.73 -2.89 21.30
CA PHE A 25 -17.92 -2.74 20.09
C PHE A 25 -17.49 -4.10 19.49
N PRO A 26 -18.42 -5.03 19.20
CA PRO A 26 -18.11 -6.33 18.61
C PRO A 26 -17.61 -6.20 17.17
N ARG A 27 -17.93 -5.08 16.52
CA ARG A 27 -17.41 -4.67 15.21
C ARG A 27 -17.35 -3.15 15.12
N ILE A 28 -16.14 -2.61 15.06
CA ILE A 28 -15.87 -1.17 14.90
C ILE A 28 -14.88 -0.93 13.76
N SER A 29 -14.98 0.24 13.14
CA SER A 29 -14.03 0.77 12.17
C SER A 29 -13.40 2.03 12.74
N ILE A 30 -12.06 2.07 12.79
CA ILE A 30 -11.29 3.16 13.41
C ILE A 30 -10.28 3.66 12.37
N SER A 31 -10.30 4.97 12.13
CA SER A 31 -9.30 5.66 11.29
C SER A 31 -8.16 6.16 12.16
N GLY A 32 -6.93 6.07 11.66
CA GLY A 32 -5.77 6.66 12.32
C GLY A 32 -4.47 6.36 11.59
N GLU A 33 -3.41 7.03 11.99
CA GLU A 33 -2.07 6.80 11.49
C GLU A 33 -1.45 5.59 12.20
N ILE A 34 -0.81 4.69 11.45
CA ILE A 34 -0.03 3.59 12.00
C ILE A 34 1.23 4.14 12.66
N SER A 35 1.53 3.63 13.85
CA SER A 35 2.78 3.87 14.56
C SER A 35 3.24 2.61 15.30
N ASN A 36 4.56 2.50 15.56
CA ASN A 36 5.17 1.37 16.25
C ASN A 36 4.84 0.01 15.59
N PHE A 37 4.76 -0.04 14.27
CA PHE A 37 4.46 -1.24 13.52
C PHE A 37 5.55 -2.31 13.71
N LYS A 38 5.13 -3.53 14.06
CA LYS A 38 5.98 -4.70 14.22
C LYS A 38 5.32 -5.92 13.60
N HIS A 39 6.00 -6.52 12.62
CA HIS A 39 5.64 -7.83 12.10
C HIS A 39 6.46 -8.91 12.81
N HIS A 40 5.80 -9.73 13.63
CA HIS A 40 6.46 -10.78 14.39
C HIS A 40 6.73 -12.01 13.53
N THR A 41 7.74 -12.82 13.88
CA THR A 41 8.09 -14.08 13.19
C THR A 41 6.97 -15.12 13.17
N SER A 42 5.99 -14.98 14.08
CA SER A 42 4.77 -15.80 14.12
C SER A 42 3.77 -15.44 13.02
N GLY A 43 4.01 -14.35 12.28
CA GLY A 43 3.11 -13.79 11.26
C GLY A 43 2.00 -12.91 11.83
N HIS A 44 2.07 -12.53 13.11
CA HIS A 44 1.17 -11.55 13.73
C HIS A 44 1.73 -10.14 13.54
N MET A 45 0.85 -9.18 13.31
CA MET A 45 1.21 -7.77 13.23
C MET A 45 0.71 -7.05 14.48
N TYR A 46 1.57 -6.24 15.07
CA TYR A 46 1.26 -5.39 16.21
C TYR A 46 1.56 -3.95 15.80
N PHE A 47 0.66 -3.03 16.09
CA PHE A 47 0.82 -1.61 15.78
C PHE A 47 -0.08 -0.78 16.68
N SER A 48 0.12 0.54 16.70
CA SER A 48 -0.80 1.49 17.29
C SER A 48 -1.44 2.33 16.20
N LEU A 49 -2.75 2.56 16.30
CA LEU A 49 -3.41 3.64 15.58
C LEU A 49 -3.39 4.87 16.45
N LYS A 50 -2.95 6.00 15.91
CA LYS A 50 -2.96 7.29 16.61
C LYS A 50 -3.75 8.34 15.81
N ASP A 51 -4.33 9.26 16.55
CA ASP A 51 -4.83 10.54 16.05
C ASP A 51 -4.13 11.69 16.81
N THR A 52 -4.63 12.91 16.68
CA THR A 52 -4.05 14.10 17.33
C THR A 52 -4.08 14.06 18.87
N ARG A 53 -4.93 13.23 19.49
CA ARG A 53 -5.20 13.25 20.94
C ARG A 53 -5.02 11.89 21.61
N SER A 54 -5.11 10.80 20.87
CA SER A 54 -5.28 9.46 21.41
C SER A 54 -4.55 8.42 20.58
N GLN A 55 -4.21 7.31 21.22
CA GLN A 55 -3.64 6.13 20.56
C GLN A 55 -4.32 4.86 21.05
N LEU A 56 -4.42 3.88 20.17
CA LEU A 56 -5.05 2.59 20.40
C LEU A 56 -4.13 1.48 19.91
N ARG A 57 -3.76 0.56 20.82
CA ARG A 57 -3.00 -0.64 20.43
C ARG A 57 -3.87 -1.57 19.60
N CYS A 58 -3.26 -2.14 18.57
CA CYS A 58 -3.90 -3.01 17.60
C CYS A 58 -3.08 -4.29 17.45
N VAL A 59 -3.79 -5.41 17.35
CA VAL A 59 -3.22 -6.71 17.00
C VAL A 59 -3.97 -7.27 15.81
N MET A 60 -3.23 -7.78 14.82
CA MET A 60 -3.78 -8.49 13.67
C MET A 60 -3.16 -9.88 13.61
N TRP A 61 -4.01 -10.89 13.80
CA TRP A 61 -3.58 -12.29 13.80
C TRP A 61 -3.20 -12.75 12.40
N ARG A 62 -2.32 -13.76 12.32
CA ARG A 62 -1.78 -14.31 11.06
C ARG A 62 -2.88 -14.77 10.09
N SER A 63 -4.00 -15.26 10.62
CA SER A 63 -5.15 -15.65 9.79
C SER A 63 -5.76 -14.47 9.03
N SER A 64 -5.71 -13.28 9.62
CA SER A 64 -6.27 -12.05 9.05
C SER A 64 -5.27 -11.35 8.12
N THR A 65 -3.96 -11.50 8.34
CA THR A 65 -2.93 -10.86 7.50
C THR A 65 -2.95 -11.35 6.05
N LYS A 66 -3.42 -12.58 5.78
CA LYS A 66 -3.56 -13.12 4.42
C LYS A 66 -4.50 -12.32 3.51
N GLY A 67 -5.43 -11.55 4.09
CA GLY A 67 -6.36 -10.72 3.33
C GLY A 67 -5.84 -9.31 3.02
N LEU A 68 -4.62 -8.97 3.44
CA LEU A 68 -4.00 -7.68 3.15
C LEU A 68 -3.52 -7.64 1.70
N THR A 69 -3.95 -6.62 0.97
CA THR A 69 -3.48 -6.33 -0.40
C THR A 69 -2.30 -5.36 -0.42
N PHE A 70 -1.83 -4.92 0.75
CA PHE A 70 -0.73 -3.98 0.92
C PHE A 70 0.08 -4.33 2.18
N GLN A 71 1.31 -3.86 2.24
CA GLN A 71 2.17 -4.02 3.41
C GLN A 71 1.99 -2.79 4.33
N PRO A 72 1.52 -2.95 5.58
CA PRO A 72 1.42 -1.82 6.52
C PRO A 72 2.80 -1.41 7.04
N GLU A 73 2.97 -0.11 7.30
CA GLU A 73 4.20 0.56 7.75
C GLU A 73 3.83 1.79 8.59
N ASP A 74 4.78 2.29 9.37
CA ASP A 74 4.58 3.49 10.18
C ASP A 74 4.36 4.75 9.32
N GLY A 75 3.48 5.63 9.76
CA GLY A 75 3.12 6.86 9.05
C GLY A 75 1.93 6.72 8.09
N MET A 76 1.50 5.50 7.77
CA MET A 76 0.33 5.29 6.90
C MET A 76 -0.98 5.59 7.63
N GLU A 77 -1.86 6.35 6.97
CA GLU A 77 -3.22 6.55 7.45
C GLU A 77 -4.13 5.41 6.97
N VAL A 78 -4.79 4.74 7.91
CA VAL A 78 -5.57 3.52 7.63
C VAL A 78 -6.90 3.52 8.39
N VAL A 79 -7.87 2.80 7.83
CA VAL A 79 -9.07 2.36 8.53
C VAL A 79 -8.89 0.89 8.92
N ALA A 80 -8.75 0.64 10.22
CA ALA A 80 -8.79 -0.72 10.77
C ALA A 80 -10.21 -1.10 11.17
N GLN A 81 -10.64 -2.31 10.79
CA GLN A 81 -11.91 -2.87 11.20
C GLN A 81 -11.68 -4.13 12.04
N GLY A 82 -12.32 -4.20 13.20
CA GLY A 82 -12.09 -5.24 14.18
C GLY A 82 -13.09 -5.21 15.34
N ALA A 83 -12.74 -5.87 16.43
CA ALA A 83 -13.48 -5.82 17.69
C ALA A 83 -12.57 -5.25 18.80
N LEU A 84 -13.14 -4.45 19.71
CA LEU A 84 -12.41 -4.04 20.90
C LEU A 84 -12.43 -5.17 21.94
N THR A 85 -11.32 -5.34 22.64
CA THR A 85 -11.16 -6.29 23.74
C THR A 85 -10.18 -5.70 24.76
N VAL A 86 -10.02 -6.36 25.90
CA VAL A 86 -9.03 -6.01 26.93
C VAL A 86 -8.01 -7.14 27.02
N TYR A 87 -6.74 -6.79 26.96
CA TYR A 87 -5.66 -7.70 27.33
C TYR A 87 -5.59 -7.79 28.85
N GLU A 88 -6.26 -8.81 29.40
CA GLU A 88 -6.55 -8.96 30.83
C GLU A 88 -5.29 -8.88 31.71
N ASN A 89 -4.17 -9.46 31.26
CA ASN A 89 -2.90 -9.43 32.00
C ASN A 89 -2.36 -8.02 32.27
N GLN A 90 -2.73 -7.03 31.44
CA GLN A 90 -2.27 -5.64 31.60
C GLN A 90 -3.44 -4.65 31.78
N GLY A 91 -4.69 -5.11 31.79
CA GLY A 91 -5.87 -4.26 31.83
C GLY A 91 -5.96 -3.26 30.66
N GLN A 92 -5.24 -3.50 29.55
CA GLN A 92 -5.15 -2.56 28.44
C GLN A 92 -6.16 -2.92 27.36
N TYR A 93 -7.02 -1.98 26.97
CA TYR A 93 -7.90 -2.17 25.83
C TYR A 93 -7.12 -2.09 24.51
N GLN A 94 -7.56 -2.89 23.53
CA GLN A 94 -6.92 -3.00 22.23
C GLN A 94 -7.94 -3.37 21.16
N LEU A 95 -7.59 -3.10 19.91
CA LEU A 95 -8.35 -3.54 18.74
C LEU A 95 -7.78 -4.87 18.21
N VAL A 96 -8.63 -5.88 18.12
CA VAL A 96 -8.32 -7.08 17.32
C VAL A 96 -8.73 -6.80 15.87
N ALA A 97 -7.78 -6.30 15.09
CA ALA A 97 -7.97 -5.94 13.69
C ALA A 97 -8.14 -7.19 12.82
N LYS A 98 -9.23 -7.22 12.03
CA LYS A 98 -9.55 -8.27 11.05
C LYS A 98 -9.33 -7.80 9.62
N ARG A 99 -9.49 -6.50 9.36
CA ARG A 99 -9.25 -5.86 8.06
C ARG A 99 -8.53 -4.54 8.27
N LEU A 100 -7.64 -4.21 7.36
CA LEU A 100 -6.96 -2.92 7.28
C LEU A 100 -7.14 -2.41 5.85
N LYS A 101 -7.42 -1.12 5.71
CA LYS A 101 -7.49 -0.44 4.41
C LYS A 101 -6.77 0.90 4.54
N PRO A 102 -5.93 1.31 3.58
CA PRO A 102 -5.42 2.68 3.55
C PRO A 102 -6.59 3.65 3.41
N VAL A 103 -6.54 4.77 4.13
CA VAL A 103 -7.40 5.92 3.86
C VAL A 103 -7.06 6.43 2.45
N GLY A 104 -8.04 6.93 1.69
CA GLY A 104 -7.83 7.35 0.30
C GLY A 104 -7.92 6.25 -0.77
N ALA A 105 -7.65 4.98 -0.43
CA ALA A 105 -7.68 3.88 -1.40
C ALA A 105 -9.04 3.70 -2.13
N GLY A 106 -10.17 3.99 -1.47
CA GLY A 106 -11.49 3.92 -2.10
C GLY A 106 -11.76 5.04 -3.11
N ALA A 107 -11.25 6.25 -2.83
CA ALA A 107 -11.36 7.39 -3.74
C ALA A 107 -10.44 7.22 -4.95
N LEU A 108 -9.20 6.78 -4.72
CA LEU A 108 -8.26 6.45 -5.81
C LEU A 108 -8.78 5.31 -6.67
N GLN A 109 -9.34 4.25 -6.08
CA GLN A 109 -9.95 3.16 -6.84
C GLN A 109 -11.11 3.66 -7.71
N ALA A 110 -12.00 4.49 -7.16
CA ALA A 110 -13.12 5.06 -7.91
C ALA A 110 -12.63 5.98 -9.05
N ALA A 111 -11.63 6.82 -8.79
CA ALA A 111 -11.02 7.68 -9.80
C ALA A 111 -10.33 6.86 -10.90
N PHE A 112 -9.71 5.73 -10.56
CA PHE A 112 -9.06 4.84 -11.51
C PHE A 112 -10.08 4.17 -12.42
N GLU A 113 -11.20 3.69 -11.86
CA GLU A 113 -12.30 3.10 -12.63
C GLU A 113 -12.94 4.12 -13.59
N GLN A 114 -13.11 5.36 -13.14
CA GLN A 114 -13.61 6.46 -13.99
C GLN A 114 -12.63 6.79 -15.12
N LEU A 115 -11.33 6.92 -14.81
CA LEU A 115 -10.29 7.16 -15.81
C LEU A 115 -10.25 6.03 -16.83
N LYS A 116 -10.21 4.78 -16.38
CA LYS A 116 -10.18 3.61 -17.26
C LYS A 116 -11.39 3.57 -18.18
N THR A 117 -12.58 3.88 -17.67
CA THR A 117 -13.81 3.92 -18.50
C THR A 117 -13.68 4.99 -19.58
N ARG A 118 -13.26 6.21 -19.20
CA ARG A 118 -13.03 7.32 -20.15
C ARG A 118 -11.99 6.98 -21.22
N LEU A 119 -10.81 6.49 -20.84
CA LEU A 119 -9.75 6.12 -21.80
C LEU A 119 -10.18 4.96 -22.71
N ALA A 120 -11.06 4.07 -22.24
CA ALA A 120 -11.65 3.02 -23.06
C ALA A 120 -12.65 3.57 -24.07
N GLU A 121 -13.48 4.53 -23.68
CA GLU A 121 -14.39 5.25 -24.58
C GLU A 121 -13.63 6.07 -25.64
N GLU A 122 -12.45 6.58 -25.30
CA GLU A 122 -11.52 7.23 -26.23
C GLU A 122 -10.82 6.25 -27.20
N GLY A 123 -11.00 4.93 -27.03
CA GLY A 123 -10.41 3.90 -27.89
C GLY A 123 -8.92 3.64 -27.65
N LEU A 124 -8.33 4.19 -26.58
CA LEU A 124 -6.89 4.06 -26.31
C LEU A 124 -6.46 2.63 -25.96
N PHE A 125 -7.41 1.76 -25.61
CA PHE A 125 -7.15 0.33 -25.36
C PHE A 125 -7.46 -0.58 -26.55
N ASP A 126 -7.85 -0.04 -27.70
CA ASP A 126 -8.20 -0.83 -28.87
C ASP A 126 -7.01 -1.70 -29.33
N GLU A 127 -7.26 -2.99 -29.53
CA GLU A 127 -6.24 -3.94 -29.99
C GLU A 127 -5.57 -3.50 -31.31
N GLY A 128 -6.30 -2.77 -32.16
CA GLY A 128 -5.76 -2.23 -33.41
C GLY A 128 -4.68 -1.16 -33.24
N ASN A 129 -4.60 -0.51 -32.07
CA ASN A 129 -3.58 0.50 -31.76
C ASN A 129 -2.31 -0.13 -31.17
N LYS A 130 -2.34 -1.41 -30.78
CA LYS A 130 -1.20 -2.08 -30.16
C LYS A 130 -0.15 -2.45 -31.19
N GLN A 131 1.09 -2.06 -30.90
CA GLN A 131 2.24 -2.46 -31.68
C GLN A 131 2.77 -3.82 -31.21
N PRO A 132 3.14 -4.74 -32.11
CA PRO A 132 3.74 -6.01 -31.74
C PRO A 132 5.12 -5.78 -31.13
N LEU A 133 5.42 -6.50 -30.04
CA LEU A 133 6.75 -6.45 -29.44
C LEU A 133 7.75 -7.26 -30.29
N PRO A 134 8.98 -6.75 -30.51
CA PRO A 134 10.03 -7.49 -31.20
C PRO A 134 10.45 -8.70 -30.35
N ALA A 135 10.66 -9.84 -31.01
CA ALA A 135 11.08 -11.07 -30.32
C ALA A 135 12.53 -10.97 -29.77
N TYR A 136 13.38 -10.20 -30.46
CA TYR A 136 14.79 -9.98 -30.11
C TYR A 136 15.12 -8.50 -30.32
N PRO A 137 14.89 -7.63 -29.32
CA PRO A 137 15.31 -6.24 -29.40
C PRO A 137 16.85 -6.15 -29.37
N ASP A 138 17.40 -5.20 -30.11
CA ASP A 138 18.82 -4.82 -30.07
C ASP A 138 19.04 -3.63 -29.12
N CYS A 139 18.02 -2.79 -28.93
CA CYS A 139 18.03 -1.65 -28.01
C CYS A 139 16.77 -1.60 -27.14
N VAL A 140 16.97 -1.49 -25.83
CA VAL A 140 15.90 -1.30 -24.83
C VAL A 140 16.09 0.03 -24.12
N GLY A 141 15.09 0.89 -24.24
CA GLY A 141 14.97 2.12 -23.47
C GLY A 141 14.35 1.84 -22.10
N ILE A 142 14.84 2.51 -21.07
CA ILE A 142 14.33 2.40 -19.71
C ILE A 142 14.00 3.81 -19.22
N VAL A 143 12.75 4.02 -18.81
CA VAL A 143 12.26 5.24 -18.17
C VAL A 143 11.89 4.91 -16.73
N THR A 144 12.79 5.21 -15.80
CA THR A 144 12.62 4.94 -14.37
C THR A 144 13.58 5.78 -13.55
N SER A 145 13.55 5.72 -12.21
CA SER A 145 14.53 6.39 -11.36
C SER A 145 15.88 5.66 -11.37
N ALA A 146 16.97 6.40 -11.65
CA ALA A 146 18.33 5.87 -11.63
C ALA A 146 18.79 5.36 -10.24
N THR A 147 18.16 5.80 -9.15
CA THR A 147 18.51 5.38 -7.79
C THR A 147 17.69 4.19 -7.28
N GLY A 148 16.64 3.80 -8.01
CA GLY A 148 15.71 2.74 -7.61
C GLY A 148 16.32 1.33 -7.58
N ALA A 149 15.65 0.40 -6.90
CA ALA A 149 15.95 -1.03 -7.04
C ALA A 149 15.54 -1.56 -8.43
N ALA A 150 14.43 -1.04 -8.98
CA ALA A 150 13.88 -1.51 -10.25
C ALA A 150 14.86 -1.38 -11.44
N VAL A 151 15.57 -0.26 -11.56
CA VAL A 151 16.56 -0.10 -12.65
C VAL A 151 17.67 -1.15 -12.55
N ARG A 152 18.13 -1.46 -11.33
CA ARG A 152 19.16 -2.45 -11.09
C ARG A 152 18.67 -3.85 -11.45
N ASP A 153 17.43 -4.18 -11.07
CA ASP A 153 16.81 -5.46 -11.40
C ASP A 153 16.65 -5.62 -12.92
N ILE A 154 16.16 -4.59 -13.62
CA ILE A 154 16.01 -4.61 -15.08
C ILE A 154 17.37 -4.80 -15.76
N ILE A 155 18.37 -3.99 -15.39
CA ILE A 155 19.73 -4.08 -15.95
C ILE A 155 20.34 -5.45 -15.71
N GLN A 156 20.21 -5.99 -14.49
CA GLN A 156 20.76 -7.31 -14.14
C GLN A 156 20.06 -8.44 -14.91
N VAL A 157 18.74 -8.36 -15.08
CA VAL A 157 17.98 -9.36 -15.85
C VAL A 157 18.35 -9.30 -17.33
N LEU A 158 18.45 -8.09 -17.92
CA LEU A 158 18.83 -7.91 -19.32
C LEU A 158 20.27 -8.41 -19.57
N HIS A 159 21.25 -8.03 -18.75
CA HIS A 159 22.62 -8.52 -18.89
C HIS A 159 22.72 -10.05 -18.81
N ARG A 160 21.86 -10.69 -18.00
CA ARG A 160 21.87 -12.16 -17.85
C ARG A 160 21.14 -12.88 -18.98
N ARG A 161 20.01 -12.35 -19.47
CA ARG A 161 19.11 -13.05 -20.40
C ARG A 161 19.21 -12.57 -21.84
N ALA A 162 19.64 -11.34 -22.07
CA ALA A 162 19.77 -10.70 -23.37
C ALA A 162 21.03 -9.82 -23.41
N PRO A 163 22.24 -10.39 -23.27
CA PRO A 163 23.49 -9.63 -23.18
C PRO A 163 23.85 -8.82 -24.43
N TRP A 164 23.18 -9.07 -25.57
CA TRP A 164 23.36 -8.31 -26.81
C TRP A 164 22.60 -6.98 -26.81
N VAL A 165 21.64 -6.80 -25.89
CA VAL A 165 20.79 -5.61 -25.82
C VAL A 165 21.58 -4.41 -25.34
N THR A 166 21.55 -3.34 -26.12
CA THR A 166 21.99 -2.01 -25.71
C THR A 166 20.93 -1.39 -24.81
N ILE A 167 21.33 -0.84 -23.66
CA ILE A 167 20.41 -0.24 -22.69
C ILE A 167 20.57 1.28 -22.73
N ILE A 168 19.45 2.00 -22.90
CA ILE A 168 19.40 3.46 -22.81
C ILE A 168 18.53 3.83 -21.62
N LEU A 169 19.08 4.55 -20.65
CA LEU A 169 18.35 4.99 -19.46
C LEU A 169 18.03 6.47 -19.55
N ARG A 170 16.73 6.81 -19.54
CA ARG A 170 16.25 8.17 -19.23
C ARG A 170 15.76 8.15 -17.78
N SER A 171 16.54 8.76 -16.89
CA SER A 171 16.17 8.81 -15.47
C SER A 171 15.05 9.82 -15.23
N VAL A 172 13.94 9.41 -14.63
CA VAL A 172 12.80 10.26 -14.21
C VAL A 172 12.49 10.06 -12.72
N PRO A 173 11.90 11.04 -12.01
CA PRO A 173 11.13 10.75 -10.81
C PRO A 173 9.93 9.89 -11.18
N VAL A 174 9.66 8.85 -10.39
CA VAL A 174 8.57 7.87 -10.64
C VAL A 174 7.46 7.94 -9.60
N GLN A 175 7.48 9.00 -8.78
CA GLN A 175 6.52 9.31 -7.74
C GLN A 175 6.66 10.77 -7.34
N GLY A 176 5.62 11.30 -6.68
CA GLY A 176 5.56 12.68 -6.25
C GLY A 176 5.02 13.63 -7.32
N GLU A 177 4.84 14.88 -6.93
CA GLU A 177 4.28 15.93 -7.78
C GLU A 177 5.16 16.17 -9.02
N GLY A 178 4.55 16.19 -10.20
CA GLY A 178 5.24 16.40 -11.48
C GLY A 178 5.82 15.14 -12.13
N ALA A 179 5.79 13.98 -11.46
CA ALA A 179 6.32 12.73 -12.02
C ALA A 179 5.61 12.32 -13.32
N ALA A 180 4.28 12.46 -13.42
CA ALA A 180 3.52 12.12 -14.62
C ALA A 180 4.02 12.89 -15.86
N ASN A 181 4.19 14.21 -15.74
CA ASN A 181 4.69 15.07 -16.80
C ASN A 181 6.13 14.71 -17.21
N GLU A 182 6.99 14.38 -16.23
CA GLU A 182 8.36 13.97 -16.52
C GLU A 182 8.43 12.60 -17.22
N ILE A 183 7.56 11.66 -16.85
CA ILE A 183 7.43 10.36 -17.51
C ILE A 183 6.96 10.55 -18.95
N ALA A 184 5.90 11.34 -19.18
CA ALA A 184 5.40 11.64 -20.52
C ALA A 184 6.48 12.29 -21.39
N THR A 185 7.17 13.30 -20.85
CA THR A 185 8.29 13.97 -21.55
C THR A 185 9.40 12.98 -21.90
N ALA A 186 9.76 12.07 -20.97
CA ALA A 186 10.78 11.06 -21.24
C ALA A 186 10.37 10.06 -22.33
N ILE A 187 9.08 9.70 -22.41
CA ILE A 187 8.55 8.85 -23.48
C ILE A 187 8.69 9.58 -24.82
N ASP A 188 8.30 10.85 -24.88
CA ASP A 188 8.41 11.66 -26.09
C ASP A 188 9.87 11.85 -26.53
N GLU A 189 10.77 12.15 -25.58
CA GLU A 189 12.22 12.27 -25.82
C GLU A 189 12.79 10.97 -26.42
N MET A 190 12.39 9.81 -25.90
CA MET A 190 12.86 8.51 -26.38
C MET A 190 12.31 8.16 -27.76
N ASN A 191 11.04 8.52 -28.03
CA ASN A 191 10.45 8.37 -29.36
C ASN A 191 11.14 9.26 -30.40
N ILE A 192 11.50 10.50 -30.02
CA ILE A 192 12.24 11.44 -30.89
C ILE A 192 13.68 10.98 -31.12
N PHE A 193 14.36 10.49 -30.08
CA PHE A 193 15.72 9.98 -30.16
C PHE A 193 15.84 8.84 -31.19
N GLY A 194 14.84 7.96 -31.24
CA GLY A 194 14.80 6.84 -32.18
C GLY A 194 15.85 5.76 -31.89
N GLY A 195 15.75 4.62 -32.58
CA GLY A 195 16.71 3.51 -32.38
C GLY A 195 16.53 2.72 -31.09
N VAL A 196 15.41 2.92 -30.39
CA VAL A 196 14.95 2.08 -29.27
C VAL A 196 13.85 1.15 -29.78
N ASP A 197 14.04 -0.16 -29.66
CA ASP A 197 13.06 -1.14 -30.15
C ASP A 197 11.91 -1.35 -29.16
N VAL A 198 12.21 -1.23 -27.86
CA VAL A 198 11.24 -1.40 -26.77
C VAL A 198 11.53 -0.40 -25.66
N LEU A 199 10.47 0.20 -25.11
CA LEU A 199 10.55 1.06 -23.94
C LEU A 199 9.99 0.35 -22.71
N ILE A 200 10.78 0.29 -21.63
CA ILE A 200 10.34 -0.14 -20.31
C ILE A 200 10.11 1.11 -19.47
N VAL A 201 8.84 1.43 -19.22
CA VAL A 201 8.43 2.53 -18.35
C VAL A 201 7.89 1.93 -17.07
N GLY A 202 8.44 2.32 -15.92
CA GLY A 202 7.95 1.77 -14.66
C GLY A 202 8.77 2.13 -13.45
N ARG A 203 8.38 1.56 -12.32
CA ARG A 203 8.98 1.77 -11.00
C ARG A 203 9.12 0.48 -10.24
N GLY A 204 9.86 0.53 -9.14
CA GLY A 204 9.86 -0.53 -8.13
C GLY A 204 8.57 -0.52 -7.30
N GLY A 205 8.54 -1.31 -6.22
CA GLY A 205 7.41 -1.35 -5.30
C GLY A 205 7.03 0.01 -4.68
N GLY A 206 6.02 0.00 -3.80
CA GLY A 206 5.54 1.16 -3.06
C GLY A 206 4.02 1.17 -2.93
N SER A 207 3.46 2.27 -2.44
CA SER A 207 2.03 2.37 -2.16
C SER A 207 1.20 2.58 -3.43
N MET A 208 -0.11 2.35 -3.34
CA MET A 208 -1.05 2.66 -4.43
C MET A 208 -1.07 4.16 -4.74
N GLU A 209 -0.82 5.00 -3.74
CA GLU A 209 -0.75 6.46 -3.87
C GLU A 209 0.45 6.85 -4.72
N ASP A 210 1.59 6.22 -4.51
CA ASP A 210 2.79 6.54 -5.29
C ASP A 210 2.68 6.04 -6.75
N LEU A 211 1.89 4.98 -7.00
CA LEU A 211 1.58 4.50 -8.37
C LEU A 211 0.63 5.44 -9.12
N TRP A 212 -0.03 6.37 -8.42
CA TRP A 212 -1.00 7.26 -9.02
C TRP A 212 -0.41 8.16 -10.10
N ALA A 213 0.90 8.46 -10.02
CA ALA A 213 1.62 9.21 -11.05
C ALA A 213 1.58 8.57 -12.46
N PHE A 214 1.18 7.30 -12.59
CA PHE A 214 0.98 6.62 -13.87
C PHE A 214 -0.49 6.66 -14.36
N ASN A 215 -1.38 7.25 -13.58
CA ASN A 215 -2.81 7.41 -13.86
C ASN A 215 -3.20 8.90 -14.04
N GLU A 216 -2.21 9.78 -14.17
CA GLU A 216 -2.39 11.22 -14.50
C GLU A 216 -2.01 11.46 -15.96
#